data_AF-A0A366HMH4-F1
#
_entry.id   AF-A0A366HMH4-F1
#
_cell.length_a   1.000
_cell.length_b   1.000
_cell.length_c   1.000
_cell.angle_alpha   90.00
_cell.angle_beta   90.00
_cell.angle_gamma   90.00
#
_symmetry.space_group_name_H-M   'P 1'
#
loop_
_entity.id
_entity.type
_entity.pdbx_description
1 polymer ?
#
loop_
_entity_poly.entity_id
_entity_poly.type
_entity_poly.pdbx_seq_one_letter_code
_entity_poly.pdbx_strand_id
1 'polypeptide(L)'
;MGMTRELYIEAVKRSPRRFAEEREFAALPPEWISEAWGLQEVQSTVAADFVEEVRKWPPEPFLHASYPLMSVLPPALTPGQVVRLFDQFRERWPMCEPQLREEFEQFFPGCTESFPSPLTVAEVTARLGGDDYDTLLLMRQYHDHPALQQLPGLEDAAGLLQQAIDVGWFSDKEDLSELLTHLEQGNDYGVQESMFEYIAGMLHVSFHDQYAICEPHQMIKHLRGLIASMPA
;
A
#
# COMPACT_ATOMS: atom_id res chain seq x y z
N MET A 1 0.21 17.93 -40.21
CA MET A 1 1.58 17.36 -40.27
C MET A 1 1.58 16.17 -39.33
N GLY A 2 2.08 15.01 -39.77
CA GLY A 2 2.15 13.82 -38.91
C GLY A 2 3.20 14.00 -37.80
N MET A 3 3.01 13.31 -36.67
CA MET A 3 4.02 13.22 -35.62
C MET A 3 5.25 12.47 -36.16
N THR A 4 6.44 13.04 -35.97
CA THR A 4 7.72 12.37 -36.28
C THR A 4 8.40 11.95 -34.98
N ARG A 5 9.31 10.97 -35.05
CA ARG A 5 10.11 10.50 -33.91
C ARG A 5 10.77 11.65 -33.15
N GLU A 6 11.49 12.53 -33.85
CA GLU A 6 12.27 13.61 -33.25
C GLU A 6 11.36 14.62 -32.53
N LEU A 7 10.21 14.95 -33.13
CA LEU A 7 9.20 15.81 -32.52
C LEU A 7 8.58 15.20 -31.26
N TYR A 8 8.30 13.89 -31.27
CA TYR A 8 7.80 13.17 -30.11
C TYR A 8 8.82 13.15 -28.97
N ILE A 9 10.06 12.74 -29.25
CA ILE A 9 11.13 12.70 -28.24
C ILE A 9 11.40 14.09 -27.65
N GLU A 10 11.44 15.14 -28.48
CA GLU A 10 11.59 16.51 -27.96
C GLU A 10 10.37 17.01 -27.16
N ALA A 11 9.16 16.60 -27.54
CA ALA A 11 7.97 16.92 -26.75
C ALA A 11 8.02 16.27 -25.37
N VAL A 12 8.43 15.01 -25.29
CA VAL A 12 8.57 14.25 -24.04
C VAL A 12 9.68 14.82 -23.17
N LYS A 13 10.84 15.19 -23.73
CA LYS A 13 11.92 15.86 -22.97
C LYS A 13 11.46 17.16 -22.32
N ARG A 14 10.66 17.96 -23.04
CA ARG A 14 10.14 19.24 -22.53
C ARG A 14 9.05 19.05 -21.48
N SER A 15 8.28 17.97 -21.58
CA SER A 15 7.20 17.65 -20.65
C SER A 15 7.08 16.13 -20.49
N PRO A 16 7.80 15.54 -19.53
CA PRO A 16 7.83 14.09 -19.33
C PRO A 16 6.46 13.48 -19.03
N ARG A 17 5.53 14.25 -18.45
CA ARG A 17 4.13 13.83 -18.21
C ARG A 17 3.39 13.46 -19.49
N ARG A 18 3.79 14.03 -20.63
CA ARG A 18 3.22 13.68 -21.94
C ARG A 18 3.55 12.26 -22.38
N PHE A 19 4.55 11.63 -21.75
CA PHE A 19 4.82 10.22 -21.98
C PHE A 19 3.58 9.39 -21.68
N ALA A 20 2.87 9.66 -20.58
CA ALA A 20 1.76 8.83 -20.08
C ALA A 20 0.37 9.13 -20.71
N GLU A 21 0.28 9.97 -21.75
CA GLU A 21 -1.00 10.33 -22.35
C GLU A 21 -1.53 9.18 -23.25
N GLU A 22 -2.40 8.33 -22.67
CA GLU A 22 -3.07 7.15 -23.28
C GLU A 22 -3.46 7.30 -24.75
N ARG A 23 -3.95 8.47 -25.15
CA ARG A 23 -4.48 8.72 -26.50
C ARG A 23 -3.42 8.69 -27.58
N GLU A 24 -2.15 8.90 -27.24
CA GLU A 24 -1.04 8.91 -28.19
C GLU A 24 -0.34 7.54 -28.29
N PHE A 25 -0.35 6.75 -27.21
CA PHE A 25 0.39 5.49 -27.11
C PHE A 25 0.02 4.44 -28.16
N ALA A 26 -1.27 4.17 -28.37
CA ALA A 26 -1.70 3.13 -29.31
C ALA A 26 -1.32 3.44 -30.77
N ALA A 27 -0.95 4.69 -31.08
CA ALA A 27 -0.58 5.14 -32.40
C ALA A 27 0.95 5.32 -32.58
N LEU A 28 1.74 5.22 -31.51
CA LEU A 28 3.18 5.44 -31.56
C LEU A 28 3.93 4.12 -31.82
N PRO A 29 4.98 4.12 -32.66
CA PRO A 29 5.83 2.95 -32.84
C PRO A 29 6.51 2.53 -31.51
N PRO A 30 6.58 1.22 -31.20
CA PRO A 30 7.18 0.72 -29.95
C PRO A 30 8.62 1.20 -29.72
N GLU A 31 9.41 1.35 -30.77
CA GLU A 31 10.79 1.83 -30.68
C GLU A 31 10.89 3.30 -30.26
N TRP A 32 9.88 4.13 -30.53
CA TRP A 32 9.83 5.51 -30.04
C TRP A 32 9.49 5.55 -28.55
N ILE A 33 8.56 4.69 -28.12
CA ILE A 33 8.19 4.53 -26.71
C ILE A 33 9.40 4.03 -25.92
N SER A 34 10.11 3.03 -26.44
CA SER A 34 11.33 2.47 -25.83
C SER A 34 12.42 3.52 -25.63
N GLU A 35 12.63 4.38 -26.63
CA GLU A 35 13.60 5.45 -26.58
C GLU A 35 13.19 6.56 -25.61
N ALA A 36 11.93 7.00 -25.65
CA ALA A 36 11.41 7.98 -24.70
C ALA A 36 11.49 7.47 -23.26
N TRP A 37 11.21 6.19 -23.04
CA TRP A 37 11.39 5.55 -21.74
C TRP A 37 12.86 5.54 -21.29
N GLY A 38 13.81 5.53 -22.22
CA GLY A 38 15.24 5.64 -21.92
C GLY A 38 15.64 6.98 -21.28
N LEU A 39 14.78 7.99 -21.32
CA LEU A 39 15.01 9.29 -20.69
C LEU A 39 14.78 9.23 -19.18
N GLN A 40 15.73 9.73 -18.40
CA GLN A 40 15.69 9.69 -16.94
C GLN A 40 14.51 10.49 -16.37
N GLU A 41 14.16 11.60 -17.02
CA GLU A 41 13.07 12.48 -16.63
C GLU A 41 11.72 11.79 -16.78
N VAL A 42 11.54 10.98 -17.84
CA VAL A 42 10.34 10.17 -18.07
C VAL A 42 10.18 9.13 -16.97
N GLN A 43 11.22 8.36 -16.70
CA GLN A 43 11.17 7.34 -15.64
C GLN A 43 10.85 7.98 -14.28
N SER A 44 11.51 9.10 -13.96
CA SER A 44 11.33 9.80 -12.69
C SER A 44 9.90 10.34 -12.52
N THR A 45 9.36 10.95 -13.57
CA THR A 45 7.99 11.48 -13.60
C THR A 45 6.95 10.37 -13.54
N VAL A 46 7.06 9.33 -14.38
CA VAL A 46 6.13 8.20 -14.37
C VAL A 46 6.13 7.52 -13.01
N ALA A 47 7.30 7.20 -12.47
CA ALA A 47 7.39 6.58 -11.15
C ALA A 47 6.91 7.49 -10.01
N ALA A 48 6.84 8.82 -10.21
CA ALA A 48 6.27 9.76 -9.24
C ALA A 48 4.75 9.90 -9.39
N ASP A 49 4.23 9.94 -10.61
CA ASP A 49 2.79 10.06 -10.87
C ASP A 49 2.05 8.76 -10.49
N PHE A 50 2.67 7.60 -10.72
CA PHE A 50 2.16 6.29 -10.29
C PHE A 50 1.82 6.27 -8.80
N VAL A 51 2.68 6.87 -7.95
CA VAL A 51 2.50 6.99 -6.50
C VAL A 51 1.18 7.62 -6.13
N GLU A 52 0.87 8.74 -6.78
CA GLU A 52 -0.34 9.50 -6.46
C GLU A 52 -1.60 8.73 -6.81
N GLU A 53 -1.50 7.77 -7.73
CA GLU A 53 -2.61 6.95 -8.14
C GLU A 53 -2.79 5.71 -7.27
N VAL A 54 -1.71 5.06 -6.82
CA VAL A 54 -1.76 3.97 -5.83
C VAL A 54 -2.32 4.44 -4.49
N ARG A 55 -1.97 5.67 -4.06
CA ARG A 55 -2.39 6.23 -2.77
C ARG A 55 -3.89 6.52 -2.64
N LYS A 56 -4.65 6.53 -3.73
CA LYS A 56 -6.03 7.04 -3.72
C LYS A 56 -7.10 6.03 -3.30
N TRP A 57 -6.76 4.75 -3.07
CA TRP A 57 -7.78 3.71 -2.84
C TRP A 57 -7.39 2.71 -1.74
N PRO A 58 -7.90 2.89 -0.50
CA PRO A 58 -8.40 1.77 0.31
C PRO A 58 -9.81 1.38 -0.19
N PRO A 59 -10.22 0.10 -0.13
CA PRO A 59 -9.63 -1.01 0.64
C PRO A 59 -8.68 -1.93 -0.15
N GLU A 60 -8.51 -1.73 -1.46
CA GLU A 60 -7.67 -2.60 -2.28
C GLU A 60 -6.57 -1.76 -2.95
N PRO A 61 -5.28 -2.00 -2.62
CA PRO A 61 -4.17 -1.36 -3.31
C PRO A 61 -4.01 -1.98 -4.71
N PHE A 62 -5.00 -1.79 -5.57
CA PHE A 62 -4.89 -2.14 -6.98
C PHE A 62 -4.19 -1.00 -7.70
N LEU A 63 -3.19 -1.32 -8.52
CA LEU A 63 -2.58 -0.35 -9.44
C LEU A 63 -3.54 -0.07 -10.62
N HIS A 64 -4.84 0.08 -10.39
CA HIS A 64 -5.88 0.20 -11.42
C HIS A 64 -5.63 1.36 -12.39
N ALA A 65 -5.10 2.47 -11.89
CA ALA A 65 -4.77 3.64 -12.70
C ALA A 65 -3.52 3.42 -13.59
N SER A 66 -2.68 2.45 -13.24
CA SER A 66 -1.50 2.09 -14.03
C SER A 66 -1.77 1.11 -15.16
N TYR A 67 -2.91 0.43 -15.14
CA TYR A 67 -3.29 -0.59 -16.11
C TYR A 67 -3.17 -0.14 -17.57
N PRO A 68 -3.56 1.11 -17.92
CA PRO A 68 -3.39 1.61 -19.28
C PRO A 68 -1.92 1.68 -19.67
N LEU A 69 -1.05 2.24 -18.82
CA LEU A 69 0.38 2.31 -19.05
C LEU A 69 1.02 0.91 -19.11
N MET A 70 0.69 0.04 -18.16
CA MET A 70 1.18 -1.34 -18.11
C MET A 70 0.70 -2.21 -19.28
N SER A 71 -0.38 -1.82 -19.96
CA SER A 71 -0.83 -2.51 -21.18
C SER A 71 -0.03 -2.12 -22.44
N VAL A 72 0.59 -0.92 -22.48
CA VAL A 72 1.33 -0.44 -23.67
C VAL A 72 2.84 -0.66 -23.56
N LEU A 73 3.38 -0.70 -22.35
CA LEU A 73 4.82 -0.89 -22.11
C LEU A 73 5.38 -2.27 -22.54
N PRO A 74 4.66 -3.41 -22.42
CA PRO A 74 5.20 -4.73 -22.73
C PRO A 74 5.82 -4.88 -24.13
N PRO A 75 5.20 -4.40 -25.23
CA PRO A 75 5.84 -4.47 -26.54
C PRO A 75 6.99 -3.46 -26.73
N ALA A 76 7.10 -2.43 -25.90
CA ALA A 76 8.06 -1.33 -26.09
C ALA A 76 9.33 -1.48 -25.25
N LEU A 77 9.25 -2.09 -24.07
CA LEU A 77 10.37 -2.16 -23.14
C LEU A 77 11.26 -3.38 -23.39
N THR A 78 12.57 -3.16 -23.37
CA THR A 78 13.56 -4.23 -23.29
C THR A 78 13.54 -4.88 -21.90
N PRO A 79 13.96 -6.15 -21.74
CA PRO A 79 13.97 -6.81 -20.43
C PRO A 79 14.74 -6.01 -19.36
N GLY A 80 15.89 -5.43 -19.73
CA GLY A 80 16.66 -4.60 -18.80
C GLY A 80 15.96 -3.29 -18.40
N GLN A 81 15.09 -2.72 -19.24
CA GLN A 81 14.27 -1.55 -18.87
C GLN A 81 13.14 -1.94 -17.92
N VAL A 82 12.54 -3.12 -18.10
CA VAL A 82 11.50 -3.64 -17.19
C VAL A 82 12.08 -3.90 -15.80
N VAL A 83 13.23 -4.57 -15.70
CA VAL A 83 13.87 -4.85 -14.40
C VAL A 83 14.21 -3.55 -13.67
N ARG A 84 14.77 -2.54 -14.37
CA ARG A 84 15.04 -1.23 -13.75
C ARG A 84 13.78 -0.51 -13.28
N LEU A 85 12.68 -0.62 -14.04
CA LEU A 85 11.41 -0.04 -13.65
C LEU A 85 10.88 -0.72 -12.38
N PHE A 86 10.92 -2.06 -12.33
CA PHE A 86 10.55 -2.82 -11.16
C PHE A 86 11.38 -2.41 -9.93
N ASP A 87 12.70 -2.30 -10.08
CA ASP A 87 13.59 -1.84 -9.01
C ASP A 87 13.25 -0.43 -8.51
N GLN A 88 12.95 0.52 -9.42
CA GLN A 88 12.57 1.89 -9.04
C GLN A 88 11.27 1.91 -8.23
N PHE A 89 10.27 1.11 -8.62
CA PHE A 89 9.04 0.97 -7.85
C PHE A 89 9.29 0.31 -6.50
N ARG A 90 10.04 -0.80 -6.48
CA ARG A 90 10.43 -1.53 -5.28
C ARG A 90 11.25 -0.67 -4.30
N GLU A 91 12.08 0.24 -4.79
CA GLU A 91 12.88 1.13 -3.96
C GLU A 91 12.02 2.23 -3.31
N ARG A 92 11.09 2.82 -4.08
CA ARG A 92 10.17 3.84 -3.57
C ARG A 92 9.05 3.25 -2.69
N TRP A 93 8.62 2.02 -2.97
CA TRP A 93 7.48 1.37 -2.34
C TRP A 93 7.82 -0.08 -1.95
N PRO A 94 8.79 -0.28 -1.04
CA PRO A 94 9.22 -1.61 -0.66
C PRO A 94 8.08 -2.45 -0.04
N MET A 95 7.08 -1.79 0.55
CA MET A 95 5.90 -2.41 1.12
C MET A 95 4.94 -3.02 0.08
N CYS A 96 4.84 -2.44 -1.11
CA CYS A 96 3.94 -2.89 -2.17
C CYS A 96 4.61 -3.91 -3.11
N GLU A 97 5.83 -4.34 -2.79
CA GLU A 97 6.64 -5.20 -3.66
C GLU A 97 5.94 -6.50 -4.08
N PRO A 98 5.17 -7.22 -3.22
CA PRO A 98 4.47 -8.42 -3.65
C PRO A 98 3.39 -8.14 -4.70
N GLN A 99 2.53 -7.14 -4.48
CA GLN A 99 1.47 -6.79 -5.43
C GLN A 99 2.07 -6.25 -6.73
N LEU A 100 3.08 -5.38 -6.61
CA LEU A 100 3.86 -4.90 -7.74
C LEU A 100 4.47 -6.05 -8.52
N ARG A 101 5.04 -7.05 -7.84
CA ARG A 101 5.64 -8.23 -8.45
C ARG A 101 4.61 -9.03 -9.22
N GLU A 102 3.47 -9.33 -8.62
CA GLU A 102 2.40 -10.08 -9.28
C GLU A 102 1.97 -9.40 -10.59
N GLU A 103 1.78 -8.09 -10.56
CA GLU A 103 1.46 -7.33 -11.77
C GLU A 103 2.60 -7.35 -12.79
N PHE A 104 3.85 -7.14 -12.36
CA PHE A 104 5.00 -7.16 -13.27
C PHE A 104 5.22 -8.54 -13.90
N GLU A 105 5.01 -9.62 -13.15
CA GLU A 105 5.09 -10.99 -13.65
C GLU A 105 3.95 -11.30 -14.63
N GLN A 106 2.77 -10.72 -14.40
CA GLN A 106 1.63 -10.83 -15.32
C GLN A 106 1.86 -10.07 -16.64
N PHE A 107 2.35 -8.82 -16.57
CA PHE A 107 2.55 -7.97 -17.75
C PHE A 107 3.86 -8.26 -18.51
N PHE A 108 4.88 -8.76 -17.82
CA PHE A 108 6.21 -9.01 -18.39
C PHE A 108 6.73 -10.43 -18.08
N PRO A 109 6.01 -11.49 -18.52
CA PRO A 109 6.36 -12.88 -18.18
C PRO A 109 7.75 -13.32 -18.68
N GLY A 110 8.30 -12.64 -19.69
CA GLY A 110 9.67 -12.89 -20.17
C GLY A 110 10.78 -12.32 -19.28
N CYS A 111 10.43 -11.58 -18.22
CA CYS A 111 11.38 -10.92 -17.32
C CYS A 111 11.36 -11.49 -15.89
N THR A 112 10.45 -12.41 -15.57
CA THR A 112 10.23 -12.93 -14.21
C THR A 112 11.52 -13.45 -13.55
N GLU A 113 12.32 -14.24 -14.28
CA GLU A 113 13.60 -14.77 -13.76
C GLU A 113 14.68 -13.70 -13.57
N SER A 114 14.51 -12.52 -14.16
CA SER A 114 15.43 -11.40 -14.05
C SER A 114 15.04 -10.42 -12.94
N PHE A 115 13.86 -10.59 -12.33
CA PHE A 115 13.49 -9.78 -11.17
C PHE A 115 14.36 -10.15 -9.98
N PRO A 116 14.83 -9.15 -9.21
CA PRO A 116 15.55 -9.42 -7.97
C PRO A 116 14.69 -10.21 -6.99
N SER A 117 15.30 -10.91 -6.03
CA SER A 117 14.56 -11.69 -5.02
C SER A 117 13.56 -10.83 -4.24
N PRO A 118 12.40 -11.39 -3.82
CA PRO A 118 11.40 -10.69 -3.03
C PRO A 118 12.00 -10.03 -1.79
N LEU A 119 11.40 -8.92 -1.36
CA LEU A 119 11.86 -8.25 -0.14
C LEU A 119 11.48 -9.07 1.10
N THR A 120 12.43 -9.19 2.02
CA THR A 120 12.15 -9.65 3.38
C THR A 120 11.54 -8.52 4.20
N VAL A 121 10.78 -8.88 5.24
CA VAL A 121 10.26 -7.91 6.22
C VAL A 121 11.35 -7.01 6.76
N ALA A 122 12.52 -7.57 7.13
CA ALA A 122 13.64 -6.80 7.65
C ALA A 122 14.16 -5.75 6.65
N GLU A 123 14.21 -6.09 5.35
CA GLU A 123 14.60 -5.14 4.31
C GLU A 123 13.56 -4.06 4.08
N VAL A 124 12.26 -4.40 4.12
CA VAL A 124 11.18 -3.41 4.04
C VAL A 124 11.29 -2.45 5.21
N THR A 125 11.36 -2.95 6.44
CA THR A 125 11.48 -2.14 7.66
C THR A 125 12.72 -1.25 7.64
N ALA A 126 13.87 -1.78 7.21
CA ALA A 126 15.09 -1.00 7.10
C ALA A 126 14.98 0.14 6.07
N ARG A 127 14.31 -0.10 4.93
CA ARG A 127 14.10 0.92 3.88
C ARG A 127 13.10 1.99 4.29
N LEU A 128 12.11 1.64 5.11
CA LEU A 128 11.12 2.57 5.64
C LEU A 128 11.60 3.37 6.85
N GLY A 129 12.88 3.21 7.25
CA GLY A 129 13.47 4.02 8.31
C GLY A 129 13.22 3.51 9.73
N GLY A 130 12.79 2.26 9.90
CA GLY A 130 12.83 1.52 11.16
C GLY A 130 11.82 1.93 12.25
N ASP A 131 11.33 3.17 12.25
CA ASP A 131 10.54 3.72 13.35
C ASP A 131 9.18 4.32 12.91
N ASP A 132 8.86 4.32 11.61
CA ASP A 132 7.66 4.99 11.12
C ASP A 132 6.40 4.11 11.18
N TYR A 133 5.37 4.68 11.79
CA TYR A 133 3.96 4.27 11.87
C TYR A 133 3.41 3.61 10.59
N ASP A 134 3.83 4.11 9.42
CA ASP A 134 3.46 3.58 8.11
C ASP A 134 3.94 2.13 7.91
N THR A 135 5.10 1.76 8.47
CA THR A 135 5.68 0.41 8.38
C THR A 135 4.78 -0.65 9.02
N LEU A 136 4.17 -0.35 10.18
CA LEU A 136 3.31 -1.28 10.93
C LEU A 136 1.92 -1.41 10.29
N LEU A 137 1.35 -0.31 9.79
CA LEU A 137 0.10 -0.34 9.02
C LEU A 137 0.24 -1.06 7.68
N LEU A 138 1.42 -0.96 7.05
CA LEU A 138 1.70 -1.63 5.78
C LEU A 138 1.95 -3.12 5.93
N MET A 139 2.61 -3.57 7.01
CA MET A 139 2.68 -5.01 7.34
C MET A 139 1.30 -5.63 7.56
N ARG A 140 0.29 -4.82 7.88
CA ARG A 140 -1.10 -5.24 8.06
C ARG A 140 -1.89 -5.33 6.76
N GLN A 141 -1.50 -4.59 5.72
CA GLN A 141 -2.05 -4.71 4.36
C GLN A 141 -1.62 -6.00 3.63
N TYR A 142 -0.67 -6.77 4.19
CA TYR A 142 -0.35 -8.15 3.79
C TYR A 142 -1.43 -9.17 4.26
N HIS A 143 -2.68 -8.71 4.46
CA HIS A 143 -3.75 -9.43 5.16
C HIS A 143 -4.24 -10.72 4.46
N ASP A 144 -3.79 -10.98 3.23
CA ASP A 144 -4.06 -12.23 2.50
C ASP A 144 -2.94 -13.28 2.61
N HIS A 145 -1.88 -13.02 3.39
CA HIS A 145 -0.83 -14.01 3.61
C HIS A 145 -1.39 -15.22 4.42
N PRO A 146 -1.26 -16.47 3.95
CA PRO A 146 -1.85 -17.65 4.62
C PRO A 146 -1.41 -17.86 6.08
N ALA A 147 -0.26 -17.29 6.47
CA ALA A 147 0.22 -17.30 7.86
C ALA A 147 -0.61 -16.41 8.82
N LEU A 148 -1.38 -15.45 8.29
CA LEU A 148 -2.32 -14.59 9.05
C LEU A 148 -3.78 -15.06 8.93
N GLN A 149 -4.12 -16.02 8.06
CA GLN A 149 -5.37 -16.80 8.21
C GLN A 149 -5.36 -17.70 9.46
N GLN A 150 -4.23 -17.72 10.17
CA GLN A 150 -4.08 -18.23 11.53
C GLN A 150 -4.05 -17.10 12.56
N LEU A 151 -4.65 -15.94 12.27
CA LEU A 151 -4.68 -14.83 13.22
C LEU A 151 -5.42 -15.26 14.50
N PRO A 152 -4.80 -15.09 15.67
CA PRO A 152 -5.26 -15.73 16.90
C PRO A 152 -6.40 -14.95 17.53
N GLY A 153 -7.19 -15.61 18.38
CA GLY A 153 -8.36 -15.01 19.03
C GLY A 153 -8.03 -13.88 20.00
N LEU A 154 -9.04 -13.50 20.79
CA LEU A 154 -9.10 -12.42 21.79
C LEU A 154 -7.81 -12.08 22.59
N GLU A 155 -6.94 -13.06 22.84
CA GLU A 155 -5.67 -12.88 23.58
C GLU A 155 -4.72 -11.90 22.88
N ASP A 156 -4.71 -11.86 21.55
CA ASP A 156 -3.83 -10.95 20.80
C ASP A 156 -4.41 -9.54 20.66
N ALA A 157 -5.74 -9.41 20.58
CA ALA A 157 -6.42 -8.11 20.62
C ALA A 157 -6.22 -7.41 21.98
N ALA A 158 -6.25 -8.19 23.06
CA ALA A 158 -5.90 -7.73 24.41
C ALA A 158 -4.42 -7.31 24.50
N GLY A 159 -3.51 -8.09 23.89
CA GLY A 159 -2.08 -7.76 23.83
C GLY A 159 -1.80 -6.47 23.08
N LEU A 160 -2.45 -6.25 21.93
CA LEU A 160 -2.34 -5.03 21.13
C LEU A 160 -2.89 -3.80 21.88
N LEU A 161 -4.01 -3.96 22.58
CA LEU A 161 -4.57 -2.89 23.41
C LEU A 161 -3.65 -2.54 24.58
N GLN A 162 -3.06 -3.53 25.24
CA GLN A 162 -2.08 -3.29 26.30
C GLN A 162 -0.83 -2.58 25.77
N GLN A 163 -0.33 -2.99 24.60
CA GLN A 163 0.79 -2.31 23.95
C GLN A 163 0.47 -0.84 23.65
N ALA A 164 -0.72 -0.55 23.13
CA ALA A 164 -1.18 0.82 22.85
C ALA A 164 -1.22 1.69 24.12
N ILE A 165 -1.63 1.11 25.26
CA ILE A 165 -1.58 1.78 26.58
C ILE A 165 -0.11 2.02 26.98
N ASP A 166 0.75 1.01 26.87
CA ASP A 166 2.14 1.08 27.32
C ASP A 166 2.98 2.13 26.56
N VAL A 167 2.66 2.35 25.28
CA VAL A 167 3.30 3.40 24.46
C VAL A 167 2.59 4.76 24.55
N GLY A 168 1.56 4.87 25.37
CA GLY A 168 0.90 6.13 25.72
C GLY A 168 -0.10 6.65 24.69
N TRP A 169 -0.71 5.80 23.87
CA TRP A 169 -1.78 6.23 22.94
C TRP A 169 -3.12 6.39 23.64
N PHE A 170 -3.33 5.63 24.70
CA PHE A 170 -4.36 5.91 25.69
C PHE A 170 -3.67 6.64 26.83
N SER A 171 -3.87 7.95 26.86
CA SER A 171 -3.25 8.86 27.83
C SER A 171 -3.74 8.55 29.24
N ASP A 172 -5.00 8.12 29.34
CA ASP A 172 -5.68 7.90 30.59
C ASP A 172 -6.93 6.99 30.44
N LYS A 173 -7.66 6.91 31.54
CA LYS A 173 -8.90 6.14 31.67
C LYS A 173 -10.06 6.74 30.88
N GLU A 174 -10.04 8.04 30.58
CA GLU A 174 -11.09 8.71 29.81
C GLU A 174 -11.04 8.25 28.35
N ASP A 175 -9.85 8.17 27.74
CA ASP A 175 -9.67 7.71 26.35
C ASP A 175 -10.21 6.27 26.14
N LEU A 176 -9.93 5.36 27.08
CA LEU A 176 -10.47 3.99 27.03
C LEU A 176 -11.98 3.94 27.28
N SER A 177 -12.50 4.85 28.10
CA SER A 177 -13.93 4.95 28.38
C SER A 177 -14.72 5.49 27.19
N GLU A 178 -14.12 6.40 26.42
CA GLU A 178 -14.66 6.90 25.15
C GLU A 178 -14.74 5.77 24.12
N LEU A 179 -13.66 5.00 23.94
CA LEU A 179 -13.64 3.80 23.11
C LEU A 179 -14.72 2.79 23.51
N LEU A 180 -14.80 2.47 24.81
CA LEU A 180 -15.84 1.58 25.33
C LEU A 180 -17.25 2.09 25.01
N THR A 181 -17.48 3.39 25.18
CA THR A 181 -18.78 4.02 24.91
C THR A 181 -19.15 3.91 23.43
N HIS A 182 -18.21 4.14 22.52
CA HIS A 182 -18.43 3.97 21.08
C HIS A 182 -18.85 2.54 20.72
N LEU A 183 -18.13 1.55 21.25
CA LEU A 183 -18.44 0.14 21.02
C LEU A 183 -19.81 -0.25 21.61
N GLU A 184 -20.14 0.23 22.81
CA GLU A 184 -21.43 -0.06 23.46
C GLU A 184 -22.63 0.53 22.71
N GLN A 185 -22.44 1.61 21.96
CA GLN A 185 -23.48 2.21 21.10
C GLN A 185 -23.71 1.44 19.79
N GLY A 186 -22.98 0.34 19.56
CA GLY A 186 -23.08 -0.45 18.33
C GLY A 186 -22.41 0.21 17.13
N ASN A 187 -21.54 1.19 17.35
CA ASN A 187 -20.74 1.77 16.29
C ASN A 187 -19.59 0.81 15.96
N ASP A 188 -19.46 0.48 14.67
CA ASP A 188 -18.28 -0.21 14.17
C ASP A 188 -17.03 0.64 14.45
N TYR A 189 -15.96 -0.02 14.86
CA TYR A 189 -14.71 0.63 15.21
C TYR A 189 -13.62 0.17 14.25
N GLY A 190 -13.48 0.95 13.18
CA GLY A 190 -12.58 0.73 12.07
C GLY A 190 -12.84 1.75 10.96
N VAL A 191 -11.77 2.40 10.47
CA VAL A 191 -11.73 3.20 9.24
C VAL A 191 -12.34 4.62 9.25
N GLN A 192 -13.29 4.98 10.14
CA GLN A 192 -14.03 6.26 9.97
C GLN A 192 -13.87 7.38 11.01
N GLU A 193 -13.08 7.21 12.08
CA GLU A 193 -12.87 8.30 13.05
C GLU A 193 -11.41 8.70 13.20
N SER A 194 -11.07 9.87 12.65
CA SER A 194 -9.71 10.46 12.56
C SER A 194 -8.93 10.57 13.87
N MET A 195 -9.60 10.57 15.03
CA MET A 195 -8.93 10.63 16.34
C MET A 195 -8.38 9.26 16.78
N PHE A 196 -8.93 8.18 16.24
CA PHE A 196 -8.62 6.81 16.62
C PHE A 196 -8.33 5.87 15.45
N GLU A 197 -8.22 6.39 14.22
CA GLU A 197 -7.90 5.65 13.00
C GLU A 197 -6.78 4.61 13.20
N TYR A 198 -5.81 4.95 14.04
CA TYR A 198 -4.70 4.08 14.41
C TYR A 198 -5.10 2.79 15.14
N ILE A 199 -5.88 2.93 16.22
CA ILE A 199 -6.29 1.82 17.08
C ILE A 199 -7.48 1.08 16.45
N ALA A 200 -8.38 1.82 15.82
CA ALA A 200 -9.51 1.30 15.04
C ALA A 200 -9.03 0.48 13.83
N GLY A 201 -7.92 0.92 13.23
CA GLY A 201 -7.04 0.09 12.43
C GLY A 201 -6.73 -1.18 13.20
N MET A 202 -5.75 -1.18 14.10
CA MET A 202 -5.15 -2.40 14.69
C MET A 202 -6.12 -3.39 15.34
N LEU A 203 -7.14 -2.92 16.06
CA LEU A 203 -8.07 -3.79 16.78
C LEU A 203 -9.19 -4.35 15.89
N HIS A 204 -9.48 -3.67 14.77
CA HIS A 204 -10.58 -3.93 13.84
C HIS A 204 -11.76 -4.66 14.48
N VAL A 205 -12.59 -3.89 15.18
CA VAL A 205 -13.76 -4.41 15.88
C VAL A 205 -14.99 -3.99 15.10
N SER A 206 -15.65 -4.95 14.46
CA SER A 206 -16.89 -4.70 13.70
C SER A 206 -18.00 -5.66 14.13
N PHE A 207 -19.22 -5.13 14.17
CA PHE A 207 -20.48 -5.83 14.35
C PHE A 207 -20.97 -6.52 13.07
N HIS A 208 -20.37 -6.18 11.92
CA HIS A 208 -20.86 -6.56 10.59
C HIS A 208 -19.78 -7.11 9.65
N ASP A 209 -18.50 -6.95 10.00
CA ASP A 209 -17.38 -7.42 9.18
C ASP A 209 -16.90 -8.82 9.62
N GLN A 210 -16.85 -9.74 8.65
CA GLN A 210 -16.29 -11.08 8.80
C GLN A 210 -14.75 -11.08 9.00
N TYR A 211 -14.10 -9.94 8.78
CA TYR A 211 -12.66 -9.73 8.98
C TYR A 211 -12.32 -9.03 10.30
N ALA A 212 -13.28 -8.88 11.22
CA ALA A 212 -13.03 -8.37 12.56
C ALA A 212 -12.08 -9.31 13.33
N ILE A 213 -11.06 -8.73 13.98
CA ILE A 213 -10.07 -9.49 14.78
C ILE A 213 -10.70 -9.97 16.10
N CYS A 214 -11.69 -9.22 16.58
CA CYS A 214 -12.36 -9.44 17.83
C CYS A 214 -13.85 -9.15 17.69
N GLU A 215 -14.66 -10.05 18.20
CA GLU A 215 -16.09 -9.82 18.38
C GLU A 215 -16.31 -8.63 19.33
N PRO A 216 -17.16 -7.65 18.98
CA PRO A 216 -17.33 -6.43 19.77
C PRO A 216 -17.69 -6.68 21.25
N HIS A 217 -18.51 -7.68 21.52
CA HIS A 217 -18.90 -8.04 22.88
C HIS A 217 -17.73 -8.54 23.73
N GLN A 218 -16.71 -9.17 23.12
CA GLN A 218 -15.51 -9.62 23.81
C GLN A 218 -14.56 -8.45 24.10
N MET A 219 -14.41 -7.52 23.14
CA MET A 219 -13.63 -6.30 23.32
C MET A 219 -14.22 -5.42 24.43
N ILE A 220 -15.54 -5.19 24.40
CA ILE A 220 -16.28 -4.45 25.45
C ILE A 220 -16.02 -5.05 26.82
N LYS A 221 -16.08 -6.39 26.95
CA LYS A 221 -15.82 -7.08 28.22
C LYS A 221 -14.38 -6.86 28.69
N HIS A 222 -13.41 -6.90 27.78
CA HIS A 222 -12.00 -6.72 28.09
C HIS A 222 -11.69 -5.26 28.51
N LEU A 223 -12.15 -4.28 27.73
CA LEU A 223 -12.03 -2.85 28.04
C LEU A 223 -12.61 -2.49 29.40
N ARG A 224 -13.80 -3.01 29.74
CA ARG A 224 -14.39 -2.84 31.09
C ARG A 224 -13.48 -3.37 32.20
N GLY A 225 -12.81 -4.50 31.97
CA GLY A 225 -11.85 -5.07 32.91
C GLY A 225 -10.61 -4.20 33.11
N LEU A 226 -10.05 -3.67 32.02
CA LEU A 226 -8.90 -2.76 32.03
C LEU A 226 -9.23 -1.43 32.71
N ILE A 227 -10.33 -0.79 32.33
CA ILE A 227 -10.77 0.48 32.92
C ILE A 227 -11.01 0.34 34.44
N ALA A 228 -11.50 -0.82 34.87
CA ALA A 228 -11.71 -1.12 36.30
C ALA A 228 -10.41 -1.37 37.07
N SER A 229 -9.33 -1.83 36.41
CA SER A 229 -8.04 -2.10 37.04
C SER A 229 -7.11 -0.88 37.07
N MET A 230 -7.37 0.13 36.23
CA MET A 230 -6.59 1.37 36.23
C MET A 230 -6.83 2.22 37.49
N PRO A 231 -5.78 2.85 38.04
CA PRO A 231 -5.90 3.77 39.16
C PRO A 231 -6.84 4.94 38.82
N ALA A 232 -7.50 5.47 39.85
CA ALA A 232 -8.39 6.62 39.76
C ALA A 232 -7.61 7.94 39.64
#